data_AF-A0A535GCM8-F1
#
_entry.id   AF-A0A535GCM8-F1
#
_cell.length_a   1.000
_cell.length_b   1.000
_cell.length_c   1.000
_cell.angle_alpha   90.00
_cell.angle_beta   90.00
_cell.angle_gamma   90.00
#
_symmetry.space_group_name_H-M   'P 1'
#
loop_
_entity.id
_entity.type
_entity.pdbx_description
1 polymer ?
#
loop_
_entity_poly.entity_id
_entity_poly.type
_entity_poly.pdbx_seq_one_letter_code
_entity_poly.pdbx_strand_id
1 'polypeptide(L)'
;MASTVDEDLAALRATSDAMVAIDLGKRFQAAGSLNAARAAFQKASQLAQFEFQKGTAALLLGGVLEKLHDFAGAERAFGDAIATESPDLVPVAAFGLALMRIDLGDSDGAVRALRITVASTHRLAPRAALELGHLLSQAGDGVGARAAWGRAVESADPVASPRGRLRIAMLDYKEGDRDAAIGVIRELARSAPKRVAVSAAYFLGMKLGQEGHIEEARVALEPLLTCGELLWVTRAQQALRKFLQH
;
A
#
# COMPACT_ATOMS: atom_id res chain seq x y z
N MET A 1 -3.79 3.74 33.52
CA MET A 1 -3.50 4.39 32.23
C MET A 1 -3.45 5.91 32.32
N ALA A 2 -4.28 6.60 33.12
CA ALA A 2 -4.18 8.06 33.27
C ALA A 2 -2.85 8.54 33.91
N SER A 3 -2.39 7.85 34.97
CA SER A 3 -1.11 8.17 35.66
C SER A 3 0.10 8.21 34.72
N THR A 4 0.17 7.27 33.76
CA THR A 4 1.31 7.16 32.85
C THR A 4 1.33 8.25 31.77
N VAL A 5 0.17 8.78 31.36
CA VAL A 5 0.10 9.87 30.37
C VAL A 5 0.51 11.20 31.00
N ASP A 6 0.10 11.46 32.24
CA ASP A 6 0.45 12.69 32.95
C ASP A 6 1.95 12.75 33.28
N GLU A 7 2.53 11.63 33.71
CA GLU A 7 3.98 11.47 33.90
C GLU A 7 4.74 11.73 32.59
N ASP A 8 4.25 11.18 31.48
CA ASP A 8 4.86 11.39 30.15
C ASP A 8 4.74 12.84 29.68
N LEU A 9 3.64 13.53 30.00
CA LEU A 9 3.49 14.95 29.68
C LEU A 9 4.46 15.82 30.49
N ALA A 10 4.68 15.48 31.76
CA ALA A 10 5.68 16.14 32.59
C ALA A 10 7.10 15.89 32.05
N ALA A 11 7.43 14.65 31.71
CA ALA A 11 8.70 14.27 31.10
C ALA A 11 8.92 14.99 29.76
N LEU A 12 7.86 15.11 28.94
CA LEU A 12 7.93 15.84 27.68
C LEU A 12 8.23 17.32 27.89
N ARG A 13 7.65 17.96 28.92
CA ARG A 13 7.96 19.37 29.22
C ARG A 13 9.41 19.55 29.66
N ALA A 14 9.94 18.63 30.46
CA ALA A 14 11.28 18.70 31.02
C ALA A 14 12.41 18.34 30.03
N THR A 15 12.16 17.46 29.05
CA THR A 15 13.23 16.97 28.17
C THR A 15 13.82 18.06 27.27
N SER A 16 15.14 18.01 27.07
CA SER A 16 15.90 18.72 26.05
C SER A 16 16.55 17.76 25.03
N ASP A 17 16.22 16.47 25.10
CA ASP A 17 16.72 15.43 24.19
C ASP A 17 15.63 15.07 23.16
N ALA A 18 16.00 15.16 21.88
CA ALA A 18 15.14 14.85 20.75
C ALA A 18 14.67 13.39 20.72
N MET A 19 15.53 12.44 21.08
CA MET A 19 15.20 11.01 21.11
C MET A 19 14.21 10.69 22.23
N VAL A 20 14.39 11.30 23.40
CA VAL A 20 13.42 11.18 24.50
C VAL A 20 12.04 11.72 24.08
N ALA A 21 12.01 12.86 23.38
CA ALA A 21 10.77 13.41 22.84
C ALA A 21 10.14 12.50 21.76
N ILE A 22 10.94 11.86 20.90
CA ILE A 22 10.46 10.85 19.93
C ILE A 22 9.83 9.66 20.66
N ASP A 23 10.49 9.11 21.67
CA ASP A 23 10.00 7.92 22.35
C ASP A 23 8.75 8.21 23.19
N LEU A 24 8.66 9.39 23.79
CA LEU A 24 7.41 9.90 24.38
C LEU A 24 6.29 10.01 23.34
N GLY A 25 6.58 10.57 22.17
CA GLY A 25 5.60 10.68 21.08
C GLY A 25 5.04 9.33 20.63
N LYS A 26 5.91 8.32 20.49
CA LYS A 26 5.49 6.93 20.17
C LYS A 26 4.58 6.35 21.27
N ARG A 27 4.89 6.61 22.54
CA ARG A 27 4.06 6.15 23.67
C ARG A 27 2.70 6.84 23.71
N PHE A 28 2.65 8.16 23.51
CA PHE A 28 1.37 8.87 23.36
C PHE A 28 0.54 8.33 22.20
N GLN A 29 1.18 8.03 21.06
CA GLN A 29 0.50 7.46 19.91
C GLN A 29 -0.05 6.05 20.21
N ALA A 30 0.71 5.21 20.89
CA ALA A 30 0.25 3.89 21.34
C ALA A 30 -0.93 3.99 22.33
N ALA A 31 -0.95 5.04 23.15
CA ALA A 31 -2.05 5.35 24.06
C ALA A 31 -3.24 6.07 23.39
N GLY A 32 -3.21 6.30 22.07
CA GLY A 32 -4.26 7.02 21.33
C GLY A 32 -4.31 8.54 21.58
N SER A 33 -3.35 9.08 22.33
CA SER A 33 -3.25 10.51 22.66
C SER A 33 -2.58 11.28 21.52
N LEU A 34 -3.25 11.38 20.37
CA LEU A 34 -2.67 11.94 19.14
C LEU A 34 -2.19 13.39 19.28
N ASN A 35 -2.89 14.23 20.03
CA ASN A 35 -2.45 15.61 20.28
C ASN A 35 -1.17 15.69 21.11
N ALA A 36 -0.99 14.80 22.09
CA ALA A 36 0.23 14.71 22.88
C ALA A 36 1.38 14.15 22.03
N ALA A 37 1.11 13.15 21.17
CA ALA A 37 2.08 12.63 20.22
C ALA A 37 2.55 13.72 19.23
N ARG A 38 1.63 14.52 18.70
CA ARG A 38 1.93 15.68 17.84
C ARG A 38 2.88 16.64 18.55
N ALA A 39 2.55 17.05 19.77
CA ALA A 39 3.38 17.97 20.55
C ALA A 39 4.77 17.39 20.82
N ALA A 40 4.85 16.09 21.11
CA ALA A 40 6.10 15.39 21.36
C ALA A 40 7.01 15.36 20.13
N PHE A 41 6.47 14.99 18.96
CA PHE A 41 7.24 14.96 17.72
C PHE A 41 7.63 16.37 17.23
N GLN A 42 6.77 17.38 17.42
CA GLN A 42 7.14 18.78 17.16
C GLN A 42 8.31 19.23 18.04
N LYS A 43 8.26 18.90 19.33
CA LYS A 43 9.37 19.19 20.25
C LYS A 43 10.64 18.44 19.83
N ALA A 44 10.53 17.17 19.43
CA ALA A 44 11.66 16.42 18.90
C ALA A 44 12.28 17.09 17.67
N SER A 45 11.47 17.56 16.72
CA SER A 45 11.97 18.29 15.55
C SER A 45 12.71 19.58 15.92
N GLN A 46 12.26 20.29 16.97
CA GLN A 46 12.95 21.49 17.47
C GLN A 46 14.28 21.18 18.16
N LEU A 47 14.36 20.04 18.83
CA LEU A 47 15.56 19.60 19.55
C LEU A 47 16.56 18.84 18.68
N ALA A 48 16.16 18.40 17.48
CA ALA A 48 16.95 17.54 16.63
C ALA A 48 18.24 18.23 16.15
N GLN A 49 19.37 17.61 16.47
CA GLN A 49 20.70 18.11 16.07
C GLN A 49 21.25 17.35 14.86
N PHE A 50 20.75 16.14 14.61
CA PHE A 50 21.22 15.24 13.55
C PHE A 50 20.12 14.98 12.52
N GLU A 51 20.49 14.79 11.25
CA GLU A 51 19.54 14.54 10.15
C GLU A 51 18.65 13.31 10.42
N PHE A 52 19.20 12.25 10.99
CA PHE A 52 18.42 11.07 11.37
C PHE A 52 17.30 11.42 12.38
N GLN A 53 17.58 12.28 13.36
CA GLN A 53 16.57 12.72 14.33
C GLN A 53 15.51 13.60 13.67
N LYS A 54 15.94 14.55 12.82
CA LYS A 54 15.03 15.42 12.07
C LYS A 54 14.08 14.59 11.20
N GLY A 55 14.61 13.67 10.41
CA GLY A 55 13.83 12.82 9.52
C GLY A 55 12.89 11.89 10.28
N THR A 56 13.35 11.31 11.40
CA THR A 56 12.51 10.44 12.23
C THR A 56 11.36 11.21 12.87
N ALA A 57 11.63 12.39 13.45
CA ALA A 57 10.62 13.23 14.06
C ALA A 57 9.60 13.72 13.01
N ALA A 58 10.07 14.16 11.85
CA ALA A 58 9.23 14.60 10.73
C ALA A 58 8.34 13.47 10.18
N LEU A 59 8.90 12.28 9.96
CA LEU A 59 8.13 11.11 9.49
C LEU A 59 7.01 10.74 10.47
N LEU A 60 7.33 10.66 11.76
CA LEU A 60 6.37 10.30 12.80
C LEU A 60 5.31 11.39 13.01
N LEU A 61 5.72 12.66 12.93
CA LEU A 61 4.81 13.80 12.96
C LEU A 61 3.83 13.74 11.78
N GLY A 62 4.30 13.43 10.57
CA GLY A 62 3.47 13.28 9.38
C GLY A 62 2.36 12.25 9.58
N GLY A 63 2.69 11.06 10.08
CA GLY A 63 1.70 10.01 10.35
C GLY A 63 0.71 10.33 11.47
N VAL A 64 1.09 11.16 12.46
CA VAL A 64 0.14 11.62 13.50
C VAL A 64 -0.78 12.71 12.96
N LEU A 65 -0.24 13.64 12.17
CA LEU A 65 -1.03 14.73 11.57
C LEU A 65 -2.05 14.19 10.57
N GLU A 66 -1.69 13.16 9.80
CA GLU A 66 -2.62 12.44 8.92
C GLU A 66 -3.81 11.87 9.71
N LYS A 67 -3.55 11.19 10.83
CA LYS A 67 -4.60 10.66 11.72
C LYS A 67 -5.46 11.74 12.39
N LEU A 68 -4.91 12.94 12.55
CA LEU A 68 -5.62 14.12 13.04
C LEU A 68 -6.36 14.87 11.91
N HIS A 69 -6.28 14.39 10.67
CA HIS A 69 -6.81 15.05 9.47
C HIS A 69 -6.20 16.44 9.20
N ASP A 70 -5.03 16.75 9.76
CA ASP A 70 -4.23 17.91 9.38
C ASP A 70 -3.35 17.56 8.18
N PHE A 71 -3.98 17.45 7.01
CA PHE A 71 -3.31 17.00 5.79
C PHE A 71 -2.22 17.96 5.32
N ALA A 72 -2.42 19.28 5.48
CA ALA A 72 -1.42 20.28 5.13
C ALA A 72 -0.20 20.23 6.07
N GLY A 73 -0.42 19.92 7.35
CA GLY A 73 0.66 19.64 8.29
C GLY A 73 1.39 18.34 7.96
N ALA A 74 0.65 17.27 7.66
CA ALA A 74 1.21 15.97 7.31
C ALA A 74 2.05 16.02 6.03
N GLU A 75 1.58 16.72 4.99
CA GLU A 75 2.31 16.92 3.75
C GLU A 75 3.67 17.58 3.99
N ARG A 76 3.69 18.66 4.79
CA ARG A 76 4.94 19.35 5.16
C ARG A 76 5.87 18.41 5.92
N ALA A 77 5.37 17.70 6.93
CA ALA A 77 6.18 16.82 7.76
C ALA A 77 6.75 15.62 6.96
N PHE A 78 5.97 15.02 6.05
CA PHE A 78 6.51 14.00 5.13
C PHE A 78 7.54 14.60 4.17
N GLY A 79 7.30 15.81 3.65
CA GLY A 79 8.26 16.54 2.81
C GLY A 79 9.59 16.79 3.51
N ASP A 80 9.54 17.24 4.77
CA ASP A 80 10.73 17.45 5.60
C ASP A 80 11.50 16.14 5.80
N ALA A 81 10.81 15.02 6.04
CA ALA A 81 11.44 13.71 6.15
C ALA A 81 12.10 13.26 4.83
N ILE A 82 11.45 13.51 3.69
CA ILE A 82 12.00 13.23 2.35
C ILE A 82 13.26 14.08 2.09
N ALA A 83 13.30 15.31 2.58
CA ALA A 83 14.43 16.21 2.40
C ALA A 83 15.71 15.79 3.17
N THR A 84 15.61 14.89 4.15
CA THR A 84 16.79 14.42 4.91
C THR A 84 17.71 13.46 4.14
N GLU A 85 17.32 13.04 2.92
CA GLU A 85 18.06 12.12 2.05
C GLU A 85 18.45 10.77 2.70
N SER A 86 17.83 10.43 3.84
CA SER A 86 18.06 9.17 4.55
C SER A 86 17.51 7.97 3.75
N PRO A 87 18.34 6.99 3.36
CA PRO A 87 17.90 5.83 2.58
C PRO A 87 16.81 4.99 3.25
N ASP A 88 16.75 5.02 4.57
CA ASP A 88 15.76 4.25 5.36
C ASP A 88 14.47 5.03 5.60
N LEU A 89 14.54 6.36 5.70
CA LEU A 89 13.38 7.19 6.04
C LEU A 89 12.67 7.72 4.80
N VAL A 90 13.41 8.13 3.78
CA VAL A 90 12.87 8.75 2.55
C VAL A 90 11.83 7.84 1.87
N PRO A 91 12.09 6.53 1.66
CA PRO A 91 11.12 5.66 0.99
C PRO A 91 9.85 5.45 1.83
N VAL A 92 9.96 5.52 3.16
CA VAL A 92 8.83 5.38 4.09
C VAL A 92 7.99 6.65 4.09
N ALA A 93 8.62 7.82 4.18
CA ALA A 93 7.94 9.12 4.14
C ALA A 93 7.24 9.35 2.80
N ALA A 94 7.92 9.05 1.69
CA ALA A 94 7.34 9.15 0.35
C ALA A 94 6.16 8.19 0.17
N PHE A 95 6.24 6.97 0.71
CA PHE A 95 5.12 6.04 0.66
C PHE A 95 3.93 6.51 1.52
N GLY A 96 4.18 7.05 2.71
CA GLY A 96 3.14 7.66 3.55
C GLY A 96 2.45 8.84 2.86
N LEU A 97 3.22 9.76 2.30
CA LEU A 97 2.71 10.89 1.51
C LEU A 97 1.88 10.42 0.32
N ALA A 98 2.33 9.37 -0.37
CA ALA A 98 1.58 8.80 -1.48
C ALA A 98 0.21 8.27 -1.06
N LEU A 99 0.15 7.48 0.01
CA LEU A 99 -1.12 6.91 0.50
C LEU A 99 -2.11 8.01 0.92
N MET A 100 -1.63 9.01 1.66
CA MET A 100 -2.45 10.16 2.03
C MET A 100 -3.01 10.88 0.80
N ARG A 101 -2.18 11.09 -0.24
CA ARG A 101 -2.62 11.73 -1.48
C ARG A 101 -3.61 10.88 -2.28
N ILE A 102 -3.47 9.56 -2.28
CA ILE A 102 -4.47 8.64 -2.86
C ILE A 102 -5.82 8.83 -2.17
N ASP A 103 -5.84 8.88 -0.83
CA ASP A 103 -7.07 9.06 -0.05
C ASP A 103 -7.73 10.43 -0.30
N LEU A 104 -6.93 11.46 -0.60
CA LEU A 104 -7.40 12.79 -0.98
C LEU A 104 -7.76 12.92 -2.47
N GLY A 105 -7.53 11.88 -3.28
CA GLY A 105 -7.76 11.90 -4.72
C GLY A 105 -6.70 12.64 -5.55
N ASP A 106 -5.59 13.09 -4.96
CA ASP A 106 -4.44 13.68 -5.66
C ASP A 106 -3.57 12.59 -6.29
N SER A 107 -4.04 12.06 -7.42
CA SER A 107 -3.37 10.98 -8.15
C SER A 107 -1.99 11.41 -8.67
N ASP A 108 -1.84 12.65 -9.15
CA ASP A 108 -0.56 13.14 -9.68
C ASP A 108 0.49 13.28 -8.59
N GLY A 109 0.12 13.84 -7.44
CA GLY A 109 1.00 13.93 -6.29
C GLY A 109 1.33 12.57 -5.69
N ALA A 110 0.39 11.62 -5.69
CA ALA A 110 0.64 10.25 -5.28
C ALA A 110 1.64 9.55 -6.21
N VAL A 111 1.48 9.69 -7.54
CA VAL A 111 2.42 9.14 -8.54
C VAL A 111 3.83 9.67 -8.31
N ARG A 112 3.99 10.99 -8.09
CA ARG A 112 5.30 11.59 -7.79
C ARG A 112 5.94 10.97 -6.54
N ALA A 113 5.17 10.82 -5.47
CA ALA A 113 5.66 10.28 -4.21
C ALA A 113 5.99 8.77 -4.31
N LEU A 114 5.16 7.97 -4.98
CA LEU A 114 5.42 6.53 -5.19
C LEU A 114 6.70 6.28 -5.98
N ARG A 115 6.99 7.11 -7.00
CA ARG A 115 8.22 6.98 -7.80
C ARG A 115 9.48 7.05 -6.94
N ILE A 116 9.48 7.86 -5.88
CA ILE A 116 10.60 7.95 -4.92
C ILE A 116 10.79 6.60 -4.21
N THR A 117 9.72 6.02 -3.66
CA THR A 117 9.81 4.72 -2.98
C THR A 117 10.19 3.59 -3.95
N VAL A 118 9.66 3.58 -5.18
CA VAL A 118 9.95 2.58 -6.22
C VAL A 118 11.41 2.62 -6.68
N ALA A 119 12.02 3.80 -6.72
CA ALA A 119 13.43 3.97 -7.08
C ALA A 119 14.41 3.50 -6.00
N SER A 120 13.93 3.26 -4.77
CA SER A 120 14.76 2.82 -3.65
C SER A 120 15.00 1.29 -3.63
N THR A 121 15.96 0.85 -2.83
CA THR A 121 16.17 -0.56 -2.47
C THR A 121 15.39 -0.98 -1.22
N HIS A 122 14.52 -0.09 -0.70
CA HIS A 122 13.78 -0.35 0.53
C HIS A 122 12.72 -1.42 0.33
N ARG A 123 12.40 -2.18 1.38
CA ARG A 123 11.40 -3.27 1.36
C ARG A 123 9.99 -2.85 0.92
N LEU A 124 9.70 -1.55 0.90
CA LEU A 124 8.42 -1.01 0.43
C LEU A 124 8.38 -0.82 -1.09
N ALA A 125 9.52 -0.82 -1.80
CA ALA A 125 9.58 -0.56 -3.22
C ALA A 125 8.66 -1.47 -4.05
N PRO A 126 8.57 -2.79 -3.82
CA PRO A 126 7.66 -3.65 -4.57
C PRO A 126 6.18 -3.31 -4.35
N ARG A 127 5.82 -2.94 -3.11
CA ARG A 127 4.45 -2.50 -2.80
C ARG A 127 4.13 -1.15 -3.43
N ALA A 128 5.05 -0.20 -3.37
CA ALA A 128 4.89 1.10 -4.02
C ALA A 128 4.76 0.95 -5.54
N ALA A 129 5.45 -0.01 -6.13
CA ALA A 129 5.39 -0.30 -7.56
C ALA A 129 4.01 -0.86 -7.98
N LEU A 130 3.37 -1.65 -7.12
CA LEU A 130 1.99 -2.09 -7.34
C LEU A 130 0.99 -0.94 -7.34
N GLU A 131 1.07 -0.05 -6.34
CA GLU A 131 0.19 1.12 -6.24
C GLU A 131 0.44 2.09 -7.40
N LEU A 132 1.71 2.30 -7.77
CA LEU A 132 2.07 3.16 -8.91
C LEU A 132 1.45 2.63 -10.19
N GLY A 133 1.60 1.33 -10.47
CA GLY A 133 0.99 0.75 -11.65
C GLY A 133 -0.53 0.78 -11.64
N HIS A 134 -1.16 0.72 -10.45
CA HIS A 134 -2.61 0.88 -10.33
C HIS A 134 -3.08 2.28 -10.73
N LEU A 135 -2.44 3.33 -10.20
CA LEU A 135 -2.78 4.71 -10.54
C LEU A 135 -2.53 5.01 -12.02
N LEU A 136 -1.40 4.56 -12.58
CA LEU A 136 -1.08 4.74 -14.00
C LEU A 136 -2.10 4.03 -14.89
N SER A 137 -2.53 2.82 -14.51
CA SER A 137 -3.57 2.08 -15.25
C SER A 137 -4.92 2.80 -15.21
N GLN A 138 -5.29 3.39 -14.07
CA GLN A 138 -6.51 4.20 -13.94
C GLN A 138 -6.46 5.47 -14.79
N ALA A 139 -5.27 6.08 -14.91
CA ALA A 139 -5.02 7.22 -15.79
C ALA A 139 -4.95 6.84 -17.29
N GLY A 140 -5.06 5.55 -17.63
CA GLY A 140 -4.96 5.07 -19.01
C GLY A 140 -3.52 4.89 -19.52
N ASP A 141 -2.50 5.12 -18.68
CA ASP A 141 -1.10 4.87 -19.00
C ASP A 141 -0.75 3.38 -18.81
N GLY A 142 -1.13 2.56 -19.78
CA GLY A 142 -0.84 1.12 -19.80
C GLY A 142 0.67 0.81 -19.83
N VAL A 143 1.46 1.62 -20.53
CA VAL A 143 2.92 1.44 -20.64
C VAL A 143 3.59 1.69 -19.30
N GLY A 144 3.27 2.82 -18.65
CA GLY A 144 3.75 3.13 -17.31
C GLY A 144 3.26 2.14 -16.26
N ALA A 145 2.01 1.69 -16.35
CA ALA A 145 1.46 0.67 -15.45
C ALA A 145 2.22 -0.64 -15.55
N ARG A 146 2.46 -1.12 -16.77
CA ARG A 146 3.26 -2.33 -17.03
C ARG A 146 4.67 -2.20 -16.50
N ALA A 147 5.33 -1.07 -16.73
CA ALA A 147 6.67 -0.82 -16.21
C ALA A 147 6.71 -0.86 -14.67
N ALA A 148 5.76 -0.18 -14.01
CA ALA A 148 5.68 -0.17 -12.56
C ALA A 148 5.39 -1.57 -11.99
N TRP A 149 4.40 -2.30 -12.53
CA TRP A 149 4.15 -3.67 -12.10
C TRP A 149 5.33 -4.61 -12.40
N GLY A 150 6.07 -4.38 -13.48
CA GLY A 150 7.31 -5.11 -13.80
C GLY A 150 8.35 -5.00 -12.68
N ARG A 151 8.51 -3.81 -12.09
CA ARG A 151 9.37 -3.62 -10.92
C ARG A 151 8.93 -4.45 -9.71
N ALA A 152 7.61 -4.65 -9.53
CA ALA A 152 7.11 -5.56 -8.49
C ALA A 152 7.42 -7.03 -8.84
N VAL A 153 7.30 -7.43 -10.11
CA VAL A 153 7.62 -8.78 -10.60
C VAL A 153 9.09 -9.14 -10.37
N GLU A 154 9.99 -8.21 -10.64
CA GLU A 154 11.44 -8.35 -10.46
C GLU A 154 11.84 -8.53 -8.98
N SER A 155 10.96 -8.20 -8.04
CA SER A 155 11.24 -8.35 -6.62
C SER A 155 11.16 -9.81 -6.15
N ALA A 156 11.90 -10.12 -5.08
CA ALA A 156 11.75 -11.37 -4.34
C ALA A 156 10.57 -11.35 -3.34
N ASP A 157 9.70 -10.33 -3.38
CA ASP A 157 8.56 -10.25 -2.48
C ASP A 157 7.50 -11.30 -2.88
N PRO A 158 7.16 -12.24 -1.98
CA PRO A 158 6.32 -13.38 -2.32
C PRO A 158 4.88 -12.97 -2.65
N VAL A 159 4.44 -11.77 -2.28
CA VAL A 159 3.09 -11.27 -2.57
C VAL A 159 3.12 -10.28 -3.73
N ALA A 160 4.07 -9.34 -3.74
CA ALA A 160 4.13 -8.28 -4.73
C ALA A 160 4.50 -8.80 -6.11
N SER A 161 5.44 -9.74 -6.20
CA SER A 161 5.84 -10.34 -7.48
C SER A 161 4.69 -11.03 -8.21
N PRO A 162 3.99 -12.03 -7.62
CA PRO A 162 2.87 -12.67 -8.30
C PRO A 162 1.68 -11.72 -8.50
N ARG A 163 1.49 -10.71 -7.64
CA ARG A 163 0.45 -9.69 -7.84
C ARG A 163 0.76 -8.77 -9.02
N GLY A 164 2.02 -8.40 -9.22
CA GLY A 164 2.48 -7.65 -10.40
C GLY A 164 2.26 -8.44 -11.68
N ARG A 165 2.62 -9.74 -11.67
CA ARG A 165 2.36 -10.66 -12.79
C ARG A 165 0.87 -10.75 -13.12
N LEU A 166 0.01 -10.87 -12.11
CA LEU A 166 -1.45 -10.88 -12.30
C LEU A 166 -1.94 -9.58 -12.94
N ARG A 167 -1.45 -8.42 -12.48
CA ARG A 167 -1.88 -7.12 -13.03
C ARG A 167 -1.45 -6.93 -14.49
N ILE A 168 -0.23 -7.34 -14.83
CA ILE A 168 0.27 -7.33 -16.20
C ILE A 168 -0.60 -8.23 -17.09
N ALA A 169 -0.88 -9.47 -16.67
CA ALA A 169 -1.72 -10.37 -17.45
C ALA A 169 -3.16 -9.84 -17.61
N MET A 170 -3.73 -9.19 -16.60
CA MET A 170 -5.04 -8.53 -16.73
C MET A 170 -5.01 -7.37 -17.74
N LEU A 171 -3.90 -6.65 -17.84
CA LEU A 171 -3.70 -5.60 -18.83
C LEU A 171 -3.55 -6.19 -20.23
N ASP A 172 -2.73 -7.22 -20.40
CA ASP A 172 -2.55 -7.97 -21.66
C ASP A 172 -3.90 -8.48 -22.20
N TYR A 173 -4.71 -9.07 -21.32
CA TYR A 173 -6.06 -9.52 -21.67
C TYR A 173 -6.93 -8.36 -22.20
N LYS A 174 -6.86 -7.18 -21.57
CA LYS A 174 -7.61 -5.99 -22.00
C LYS A 174 -7.09 -5.44 -23.33
N GLU A 175 -5.79 -5.52 -23.58
CA GLU A 175 -5.12 -5.04 -24.80
C GLU A 175 -5.25 -6.01 -25.99
N GLY A 176 -5.74 -7.23 -25.75
CA GLY A 176 -6.13 -8.18 -26.80
C GLY A 176 -5.34 -9.48 -26.82
N ASP A 177 -4.26 -9.59 -26.03
CA ASP A 177 -3.47 -10.83 -25.90
C ASP A 177 -4.13 -11.78 -24.89
N ARG A 178 -5.34 -12.24 -25.23
CA ARG A 178 -6.21 -12.97 -24.30
C ARG A 178 -5.69 -14.34 -23.94
N ASP A 179 -5.26 -15.13 -24.92
CA ASP A 179 -4.88 -16.53 -24.70
C ASP A 179 -3.63 -16.64 -23.82
N ALA A 180 -2.59 -15.84 -24.11
CA ALA A 180 -1.39 -15.81 -23.30
C ALA A 180 -1.68 -15.30 -21.87
N ALA A 181 -2.47 -14.24 -21.75
CA ALA A 181 -2.90 -13.70 -20.46
C ALA A 181 -3.66 -14.75 -19.63
N ILE A 182 -4.62 -15.46 -20.23
CA ILE A 182 -5.38 -16.52 -19.56
C ILE A 182 -4.46 -17.66 -19.11
N GLY A 183 -3.45 -18.01 -19.92
CA GLY A 183 -2.40 -18.96 -19.54
C GLY A 183 -1.68 -18.56 -18.24
N VAL A 184 -1.21 -17.31 -18.16
CA VAL A 184 -0.54 -16.77 -16.96
C VAL A 184 -1.48 -16.73 -15.75
N ILE A 185 -2.72 -16.27 -15.94
CA ILE A 185 -3.68 -16.15 -14.84
C ILE A 185 -4.06 -17.54 -14.30
N ARG A 186 -4.18 -18.54 -15.18
CA ARG A 186 -4.43 -19.93 -14.79
C ARG A 186 -3.26 -20.54 -14.02
N GLU A 187 -2.03 -20.21 -14.36
CA GLU A 187 -0.84 -20.61 -13.60
C GLU A 187 -0.88 -19.98 -12.19
N LEU A 188 -1.08 -18.67 -12.09
CA LEU A 188 -1.16 -17.93 -10.83
C LEU A 188 -2.30 -18.43 -9.93
N ALA A 189 -3.45 -18.79 -10.50
CA ALA A 189 -4.57 -19.35 -9.75
C ALA A 189 -4.22 -20.67 -9.05
N ARG A 190 -3.24 -21.42 -9.57
CA ARG A 190 -2.80 -22.72 -9.01
C ARG A 190 -1.60 -22.60 -8.07
N SER A 191 -0.63 -21.75 -8.40
CA SER A 191 0.69 -21.75 -7.77
C SER A 191 0.96 -20.55 -6.85
N ALA A 192 0.25 -19.42 -7.05
CA ALA A 192 0.53 -18.21 -6.30
C ALA A 192 0.07 -18.33 -4.84
N PRO A 193 0.60 -17.50 -3.92
CA PRO A 193 0.08 -17.46 -2.56
C PRO A 193 -1.42 -17.16 -2.57
N LYS A 194 -2.15 -17.74 -1.60
CA LYS A 194 -3.61 -17.71 -1.49
C LYS A 194 -4.22 -16.34 -1.84
N ARG A 195 -3.67 -15.25 -1.30
CA ARG A 195 -4.15 -13.87 -1.54
C ARG A 195 -4.16 -13.46 -3.01
N VAL A 196 -3.23 -13.97 -3.82
CA VAL A 196 -3.15 -13.72 -5.27
C VAL A 196 -3.90 -14.79 -6.04
N ALA A 197 -3.75 -16.06 -5.67
CA ALA A 197 -4.42 -17.19 -6.33
C ALA A 197 -5.94 -17.02 -6.36
N VAL A 198 -6.56 -16.61 -5.25
CA VAL A 198 -8.01 -16.36 -5.17
C VAL A 198 -8.46 -15.24 -6.11
N SER A 199 -7.65 -14.19 -6.27
CA SER A 199 -7.94 -13.10 -7.21
C SER A 199 -7.79 -13.54 -8.67
N ALA A 200 -6.76 -14.33 -8.96
CA ALA A 200 -6.51 -14.89 -10.29
C ALA A 200 -7.62 -15.87 -10.71
N ALA A 201 -8.00 -16.77 -9.81
CA ALA A 201 -9.09 -17.73 -9.98
C ALA A 201 -10.44 -17.03 -10.23
N TYR A 202 -10.73 -15.96 -9.47
CA TYR A 202 -11.92 -15.14 -9.72
C TYR A 202 -11.92 -14.54 -11.14
N PHE A 203 -10.83 -13.88 -11.52
CA PHE A 203 -10.73 -13.24 -12.83
C PHE A 203 -10.88 -14.27 -13.95
N LEU A 204 -10.17 -15.40 -13.85
CA LEU A 204 -10.25 -16.49 -14.80
C LEU A 204 -11.67 -17.01 -14.96
N GLY A 205 -12.36 -17.30 -13.85
CA GLY A 205 -13.74 -17.78 -13.87
C GLY A 205 -14.70 -16.77 -14.50
N MET A 206 -14.54 -15.49 -14.19
CA MET A 206 -15.34 -14.43 -14.80
C MET A 206 -15.12 -14.31 -16.32
N LYS A 207 -13.88 -14.47 -16.80
CA LYS A 207 -13.57 -14.37 -18.23
C LYS A 207 -14.04 -15.57 -19.03
N LEU A 208 -13.76 -16.78 -18.53
CA LEU A 208 -14.26 -18.02 -19.14
C LEU A 208 -15.79 -18.04 -19.24
N GLY A 209 -16.49 -17.59 -18.20
CA GLY A 209 -17.95 -17.53 -18.22
C GLY A 209 -18.50 -16.48 -19.18
N GLN A 210 -17.81 -15.35 -19.37
CA GLN A 210 -18.17 -14.34 -20.37
C GLN A 210 -17.97 -14.85 -21.81
N GLU A 211 -17.03 -15.76 -22.02
CA GLU A 211 -16.73 -16.38 -23.31
C GLU A 211 -17.56 -17.66 -23.57
N GLY A 212 -18.45 -18.04 -22.64
CA GLY A 212 -19.34 -19.21 -22.77
C GLY A 212 -18.74 -20.54 -22.31
N HIS A 213 -17.51 -20.53 -21.78
CA HIS A 213 -16.84 -21.71 -21.21
C HIS A 213 -17.33 -21.98 -19.77
N ILE A 214 -18.62 -22.28 -19.61
CA ILE A 214 -19.31 -22.33 -18.30
C ILE A 214 -18.70 -23.37 -17.35
N GLU A 215 -18.37 -24.57 -17.83
CA GLU A 215 -17.75 -25.59 -16.97
C GLU A 215 -16.34 -25.20 -16.52
N GLU A 216 -15.52 -24.65 -17.42
CA GLU A 216 -14.18 -24.17 -17.06
C GLU A 216 -14.25 -22.98 -16.09
N ALA A 217 -15.24 -22.10 -16.27
CA ALA A 217 -15.53 -21.01 -15.34
C ALA A 217 -15.88 -21.52 -13.95
N ARG A 218 -16.71 -22.58 -13.87
CA ARG A 218 -17.08 -23.22 -12.60
C ARG A 218 -15.88 -23.83 -11.90
N VAL A 219 -15.05 -24.57 -12.62
CA VAL A 219 -13.80 -25.14 -12.09
C VAL A 219 -12.87 -24.05 -11.56
N ALA A 220 -12.74 -22.93 -12.27
CA ALA A 220 -11.92 -21.80 -11.83
C ALA A 220 -12.47 -21.12 -10.56
N LEU A 221 -13.80 -21.09 -10.36
CA LEU A 221 -14.44 -20.46 -9.20
C LEU A 221 -14.58 -21.39 -7.98
N GLU A 222 -14.47 -22.70 -8.16
CA GLU A 222 -14.64 -23.68 -7.07
C GLU A 222 -13.72 -23.42 -5.85
N PRO A 223 -12.42 -23.11 -6.01
CA PRO A 223 -11.55 -22.81 -4.87
C PRO A 223 -12.00 -21.60 -4.04
N LEU A 224 -12.76 -20.67 -4.62
CA LEU A 224 -13.28 -19.50 -3.90
C LEU A 224 -14.39 -19.86 -2.91
N LEU A 225 -15.13 -20.94 -3.17
CA LEU A 225 -16.23 -21.38 -2.30
C LEU A 225 -15.71 -21.95 -0.98
N THR A 226 -14.48 -22.46 -0.96
CA THR A 226 -13.85 -23.10 0.19
C THR A 226 -12.68 -22.28 0.76
N CYS A 227 -12.40 -21.09 0.22
CA CYS A 227 -11.26 -20.27 0.64
C CYS A 227 -11.41 -19.65 2.04
N GLY A 228 -12.59 -19.70 2.65
CA GLY A 228 -12.86 -19.16 3.99
C GLY A 228 -12.97 -17.63 4.07
N GLU A 229 -12.93 -16.92 2.94
CA GLU A 229 -13.11 -15.48 2.87
C GLU A 229 -14.52 -15.16 2.32
N LEU A 230 -15.41 -14.66 3.19
CA LEU A 230 -16.83 -14.43 2.87
C LEU A 230 -17.03 -13.63 1.58
N LEU A 231 -16.22 -12.58 1.37
CA LEU A 231 -16.26 -11.76 0.14
C LEU A 231 -16.14 -12.61 -1.13
N TRP A 232 -15.17 -13.52 -1.17
CA TRP A 232 -14.90 -14.35 -2.34
C TRP A 232 -15.93 -15.45 -2.51
N VAL A 233 -16.39 -16.05 -1.41
CA VAL A 233 -17.49 -17.02 -1.43
C VAL A 233 -18.74 -16.38 -2.03
N THR A 234 -19.14 -15.20 -1.55
CA THR A 234 -20.31 -14.49 -2.06
C THR A 234 -20.16 -14.13 -3.54
N ARG A 235 -18.99 -13.62 -3.95
CA ARG A 235 -18.72 -13.28 -5.36
C ARG A 235 -18.76 -14.49 -6.29
N ALA A 236 -18.18 -15.61 -5.87
CA ALA A 236 -18.19 -16.84 -6.65
C ALA A 236 -19.62 -17.40 -6.78
N GLN A 237 -20.39 -17.44 -5.69
CA GLN A 237 -21.79 -17.87 -5.73
C GLN A 237 -22.64 -17.00 -6.66
N GLN A 238 -22.47 -15.68 -6.62
CA GLN A 238 -23.18 -14.76 -7.51
C GLN A 238 -22.81 -15.00 -8.98
N ALA A 239 -21.52 -15.17 -9.28
CA ALA A 239 -21.05 -15.45 -10.64
C ALA A 239 -21.62 -16.77 -11.17
N LEU A 240 -21.57 -17.84 -10.37
CA LEU A 240 -22.11 -19.15 -10.74
C LEU A 240 -23.62 -19.12 -11.01
N ARG A 241 -24.39 -18.41 -10.19
CA ARG A 241 -25.84 -18.24 -10.44
C ARG A 241 -26.10 -17.54 -11.77
N LYS A 242 -25.31 -16.51 -12.09
CA LYS A 242 -25.45 -15.76 -13.34
C LYS A 242 -25.15 -16.65 -14.56
N PHE A 243 -24.16 -17.53 -14.46
CA PHE A 243 -23.79 -18.45 -15.54
C PHE A 243 -24.82 -19.57 -15.77
N LEU A 244 -25.67 -19.88 -14.78
CA LEU A 244 -26.76 -20.85 -14.93
C LEU A 244 -28.05 -20.26 -15.53
N GLN A 245 -28.13 -18.94 -15.66
CA GLN A 245 -29.32 -18.22 -16.18
C GLN A 245 -29.22 -17.88 -17.67
N HIS A 246 -28.07 -18.16 -18.30
CA HIS A 246 -27.76 -17.91 -19.70
C HIS A 246 -27.27 -19.20 -20.35
#